data_AF-A0A934LBX4-F1
#
_entry.id   AF-A0A934LBX4-F1
#
_cell.length_a   1.000
_cell.length_b   1.000
_cell.length_c   1.000
_cell.angle_alpha   90.00
_cell.angle_beta   90.00
_cell.angle_gamma   90.00
#
_symmetry.space_group_name_H-M   'P 1'
#
loop_
_entity.id
_entity.type
_entity.pdbx_description
1 polymer ?
#
loop_
_entity_poly.entity_id
_entity_poly.type
_entity_poly.pdbx_seq_one_letter_code
_entity_poly.pdbx_strand_id
1 'polypeptide(L)'
;MRSLGKTRHIYSAVYALVCAAMIVNISSVAVAATATVVIGGSAAAATLALSPASGSYATGNIFSVNIALDTQSNPVQGVDVVYLNYNPALLEVQDDDAAVAGAQIAPGTLMATTALNSVDTAAGKIAFSQVTASGASYTGSGTLATVRFKALTSGTAAVTFDFTQGSTIDTNVASNGADILASVTNGSYAVAGGAVPPQQDTTPPARTSGAPSGTFAAGTTHASLSVATSESATCKYNATSGASYGSMASAFTATGGTSHSTIISGLANATAYAYYVRCADAAGNANTDDYTISFSIAAPASAPTSGGGGGGGGSYTPPAATAPAPTPTQSPTPAVPASQQQAAASPFLPAGVREGDLVRGPDGIKVYIVNFRGYKRHIFNPAVFSMYGHFKWDQIKTVDQKTLDAFITSDLYRADGDTRVFSLHELDEKKGLAQKRWLSVSGERFVALGYTWEQVFIINTKERDYYQEGSPITDSTPPQAPVASISAGALVKTADNPTVYYITNTGLKKRIVNATVFNSYSTNRWENIKIVMQSQLDSYPTVNTMKLSGSTKVYVLEGDMKRWVKAAAAFQRLGLDWNKVVTVNQTEFNAYADGAPIE
;
A
#
# COMPACT_ATOMS: atom_id res chain seq x y z
N MET A 1 18.30 -9.01 -89.29
CA MET A 1 19.41 -9.98 -89.42
C MET A 1 19.44 -10.84 -88.16
N ARG A 2 19.37 -12.17 -88.37
CA ARG A 2 19.86 -13.31 -87.56
C ARG A 2 19.98 -13.10 -86.03
N SER A 3 19.19 -13.83 -85.20
CA SER A 3 19.39 -15.24 -84.79
C SER A 3 20.54 -15.34 -83.77
N LEU A 4 20.50 -15.98 -82.60
CA LEU A 4 19.74 -17.07 -81.96
C LEU A 4 19.63 -16.68 -80.46
N GLY A 5 18.57 -16.99 -79.70
CA GLY A 5 18.15 -18.34 -79.27
C GLY A 5 18.99 -18.80 -78.08
N LYS A 6 18.52 -19.45 -77.01
CA LYS A 6 17.22 -19.97 -76.56
C LYS A 6 17.47 -20.31 -75.06
N THR A 7 16.63 -19.90 -74.11
CA THR A 7 15.39 -20.57 -73.66
C THR A 7 15.60 -21.89 -72.91
N ARG A 8 15.13 -21.98 -71.66
CA ARG A 8 14.17 -22.99 -71.12
C ARG A 8 13.92 -22.72 -69.62
N HIS A 9 12.73 -22.33 -69.09
CA HIS A 9 11.35 -22.91 -69.11
C HIS A 9 11.34 -24.35 -68.51
N ILE A 10 10.60 -24.70 -67.45
CA ILE A 10 9.12 -24.76 -67.20
C ILE A 10 8.94 -25.39 -65.78
N TYR A 11 8.12 -24.86 -64.85
CA TYR A 11 6.69 -25.12 -64.56
C TYR A 11 6.27 -26.53 -64.05
N SER A 12 5.44 -26.51 -62.98
CA SER A 12 4.42 -27.49 -62.51
C SER A 12 4.87 -28.82 -61.90
N ALA A 13 4.59 -29.11 -60.62
CA ALA A 13 3.30 -29.52 -60.01
C ALA A 13 2.98 -31.02 -60.19
N VAL A 14 2.61 -31.72 -59.10
CA VAL A 14 1.62 -32.84 -58.97
C VAL A 14 1.95 -33.81 -57.81
N TYR A 15 1.02 -33.90 -56.83
CA TYR A 15 0.69 -34.99 -55.87
C TYR A 15 1.68 -35.44 -54.78
N ALA A 16 1.28 -36.05 -53.64
CA ALA A 16 0.19 -35.96 -52.66
C ALA A 16 0.48 -37.06 -51.60
N LEU A 17 0.07 -36.81 -50.34
CA LEU A 17 -0.13 -37.73 -49.19
C LEU A 17 1.01 -38.09 -48.19
N VAL A 18 0.89 -37.43 -47.02
CA VAL A 18 0.84 -37.93 -45.62
C VAL A 18 1.97 -38.81 -45.06
N CYS A 19 2.76 -38.27 -44.11
CA CYS A 19 2.84 -38.75 -42.71
C CYS A 19 3.75 -37.87 -41.84
N ALA A 20 3.37 -37.72 -40.57
CA ALA A 20 3.88 -36.80 -39.56
C ALA A 20 5.28 -37.13 -39.01
N ALA A 21 6.04 -36.10 -38.60
CA ALA A 21 6.69 -35.99 -37.29
C ALA A 21 7.54 -34.71 -37.19
N MET A 22 7.46 -34.06 -36.02
CA MET A 22 8.20 -32.88 -35.60
C MET A 22 9.73 -33.05 -35.65
N ILE A 23 10.47 -31.95 -35.85
CA ILE A 23 11.46 -31.40 -34.90
C ILE A 23 11.87 -29.99 -35.37
N VAL A 24 11.79 -29.05 -34.43
CA VAL A 24 12.10 -27.62 -34.55
C VAL A 24 13.62 -27.41 -34.53
N ASN A 25 14.15 -26.60 -35.47
CA ASN A 25 15.50 -26.03 -35.39
C ASN A 25 15.37 -24.51 -35.55
N ILE A 26 15.49 -23.77 -34.44
CA ILE A 26 15.66 -22.30 -34.46
C ILE A 26 17.14 -22.03 -34.23
N SER A 27 17.82 -21.51 -35.25
CA SER A 27 19.19 -21.00 -35.15
C SER A 27 19.16 -19.60 -34.55
N SER A 28 19.86 -19.42 -33.44
CA SER A 28 20.15 -18.15 -32.77
C SER A 28 21.21 -17.36 -33.53
N VAL A 29 20.94 -16.09 -33.83
CA VAL A 29 21.94 -15.11 -34.27
C VAL A 29 22.23 -14.19 -33.09
N ALA A 30 23.45 -14.27 -32.56
CA ALA A 30 23.97 -13.35 -31.55
C ALA A 30 24.58 -12.12 -32.26
N VAL A 31 24.15 -10.92 -31.88
CA VAL A 31 24.80 -9.66 -32.26
C VAL A 31 25.62 -9.19 -31.05
N ALA A 32 26.94 -9.12 -31.21
CA ALA A 32 27.85 -8.61 -30.18
C ALA A 32 27.87 -7.08 -30.21
N ALA A 33 27.54 -6.45 -29.08
CA ALA A 33 27.70 -5.01 -28.87
C ALA A 33 29.09 -4.71 -28.30
N THR A 34 29.88 -3.89 -28.99
CA THR A 34 31.08 -3.26 -28.43
C THR A 34 30.71 -1.92 -27.81
N ALA A 35 30.75 -1.82 -26.48
CA ALA A 35 30.56 -0.56 -25.76
C ALA A 35 31.90 0.15 -25.55
N THR A 36 32.04 1.34 -26.12
CA THR A 36 33.11 2.29 -25.81
C THR A 36 32.78 2.97 -24.48
N VAL A 37 33.69 2.91 -23.52
CA VAL A 37 33.54 3.59 -22.22
C VAL A 37 33.87 5.06 -22.39
N VAL A 38 32.87 5.93 -22.21
CA VAL A 38 33.07 7.36 -21.95
C VAL A 38 32.90 7.56 -20.44
N ILE A 39 33.96 8.01 -19.78
CA ILE A 39 33.95 8.36 -18.36
C ILE A 39 33.69 9.87 -18.28
N GLY A 40 32.58 10.28 -17.67
CA GLY A 40 32.27 11.69 -17.45
C GLY A 40 31.17 11.89 -16.42
N GLY A 41 31.55 12.41 -15.25
CA GLY A 41 30.70 13.16 -14.32
C GLY A 41 29.57 12.41 -13.60
N SER A 42 29.62 12.39 -12.26
CA SER A 42 28.46 12.04 -11.43
C SER A 42 27.36 13.08 -11.61
N ALA A 43 26.47 12.87 -12.59
CA ALA A 43 25.26 13.66 -12.78
C ALA A 43 24.12 13.06 -11.95
N ALA A 44 23.50 13.88 -11.10
CA ALA A 44 22.19 13.60 -10.51
C ALA A 44 21.21 13.14 -11.60
N ALA A 45 20.52 12.02 -11.39
CA ALA A 45 19.72 11.36 -12.41
C ALA A 45 18.38 10.89 -11.82
N ALA A 46 17.25 11.25 -12.41
CA ALA A 46 15.95 10.65 -12.15
C ALA A 46 15.63 9.59 -13.22
N THR A 47 14.71 8.67 -12.93
CA THR A 47 14.20 7.70 -13.91
C THR A 47 12.67 7.65 -13.91
N LEU A 48 12.10 7.33 -15.07
CA LEU A 48 10.69 6.97 -15.20
C LEU A 48 10.54 5.53 -15.70
N ALA A 49 9.55 4.80 -15.22
CA ALA A 49 9.32 3.43 -15.64
C ALA A 49 7.84 3.09 -15.73
N LEU A 50 7.46 2.32 -16.74
CA LEU A 50 6.16 1.66 -16.76
C LEU A 50 6.21 0.39 -15.90
N SER A 51 5.22 0.22 -15.01
CA SER A 51 5.12 -0.95 -14.13
C SER A 51 3.69 -1.51 -14.08
N PRO A 52 3.46 -2.78 -14.47
CA PRO A 52 4.45 -3.68 -15.05
C PRO A 52 4.90 -3.19 -16.44
N ALA A 53 6.17 -3.40 -16.78
CA ALA A 53 6.72 -3.06 -18.09
C ALA A 53 6.28 -4.04 -19.20
N SER A 54 5.70 -5.19 -18.83
CA SER A 54 5.14 -6.13 -19.79
C SER A 54 4.01 -6.94 -19.17
N GLY A 55 3.19 -7.56 -20.01
CA GLY A 55 2.06 -8.37 -19.57
C GLY A 55 1.31 -8.96 -20.74
N SER A 56 0.49 -9.97 -20.49
CA SER A 56 -0.36 -10.60 -21.50
C SER A 56 -1.81 -10.55 -21.06
N TYR A 57 -2.67 -9.97 -21.89
CA TYR A 57 -4.06 -9.67 -21.57
C TYR A 57 -4.99 -10.18 -22.65
N ALA A 58 -6.14 -10.73 -22.25
CA ALA A 58 -7.18 -11.10 -23.20
C ALA A 58 -7.87 -9.84 -23.74
N THR A 59 -8.31 -9.90 -24.99
CA THR A 59 -9.17 -8.87 -25.58
C THR A 59 -10.40 -8.63 -24.69
N GLY A 60 -10.71 -7.37 -24.40
CA GLY A 60 -11.78 -6.93 -23.50
C GLY A 60 -11.34 -6.70 -22.05
N ASN A 61 -10.20 -7.24 -21.61
CA ASN A 61 -9.72 -7.05 -20.25
C ASN A 61 -9.23 -5.62 -20.04
N ILE A 62 -9.45 -5.10 -18.83
CA ILE A 62 -8.85 -3.86 -18.35
C ILE A 62 -7.67 -4.22 -17.44
N PHE A 63 -6.52 -3.57 -17.64
CA PHE A 63 -5.32 -3.73 -16.83
C PHE A 63 -4.70 -2.36 -16.51
N SER A 64 -3.98 -2.30 -15.40
CA SER A 64 -3.34 -1.05 -14.93
C SER A 64 -1.84 -1.06 -15.20
N VAL A 65 -1.32 0.09 -15.61
CA VAL A 65 0.10 0.36 -15.80
C VAL A 65 0.45 1.65 -15.05
N ASN A 66 1.35 1.56 -14.09
CA ASN A 66 1.85 2.68 -13.33
C ASN A 66 2.99 3.38 -14.08
N ILE A 67 2.97 4.71 -14.08
CA ILE A 67 4.11 5.57 -14.39
C ILE A 67 4.85 5.77 -13.07
N ALA A 68 5.96 5.07 -12.86
CA ALA A 68 6.77 5.15 -11.66
C ALA A 68 7.88 6.19 -11.84
N LEU A 69 8.09 7.01 -10.81
CA LEU A 69 9.20 7.97 -10.68
C LEU A 69 10.18 7.44 -9.63
N ASP A 70 11.48 7.50 -9.93
CA ASP A 70 12.55 7.44 -8.93
C ASP A 70 13.50 8.62 -9.12
N THR A 71 13.60 9.47 -8.10
CA THR A 71 14.47 10.66 -8.16
C THR A 71 15.95 10.35 -7.88
N GLN A 72 16.27 9.11 -7.53
CA GLN A 72 17.60 8.65 -7.08
C GLN A 72 18.21 9.57 -6.02
N SER A 73 17.38 9.93 -5.03
CA SER A 73 17.72 10.84 -3.92
C SER A 73 17.94 12.31 -4.32
N ASN A 74 17.65 12.70 -5.56
CA ASN A 74 17.70 14.10 -5.97
C ASN A 74 16.36 14.79 -5.68
N PRO A 75 16.37 16.06 -5.22
CA PRO A 75 15.15 16.84 -5.11
C PRO A 75 14.64 17.20 -6.51
N VAL A 76 13.35 17.00 -6.75
CA VAL A 76 12.66 17.36 -8.00
C VAL A 76 11.47 18.26 -7.69
N GLN A 77 11.15 19.19 -8.58
CA GLN A 77 10.00 20.08 -8.43
C GLN A 77 8.87 19.78 -9.42
N GLY A 78 9.14 18.99 -10.45
CA GLY A 78 8.11 18.61 -11.41
C GLY A 78 8.49 17.44 -12.29
N VAL A 79 7.48 16.79 -12.83
CA VAL A 79 7.58 15.83 -13.92
C VAL A 79 6.63 16.29 -15.02
N ASP A 80 7.12 16.27 -16.25
CA ASP A 80 6.33 16.54 -17.44
C ASP A 80 6.44 15.35 -18.39
N VAL A 81 5.41 14.53 -18.44
CA VAL A 81 5.25 13.46 -19.45
C VAL A 81 4.58 14.10 -20.65
N VAL A 82 5.40 14.57 -21.59
CA VAL A 82 4.93 15.24 -22.81
C VAL A 82 4.02 14.30 -23.59
N TYR A 83 4.52 13.10 -23.94
CA TYR A 83 3.70 12.03 -24.50
C TYR A 83 4.14 10.66 -23.99
N LEU A 84 3.19 9.91 -23.43
CA LEU A 84 3.23 8.46 -23.40
C LEU A 84 2.40 7.93 -24.58
N ASN A 85 3.09 7.31 -25.53
CA ASN A 85 2.50 6.86 -26.79
C ASN A 85 2.00 5.42 -26.65
N TYR A 86 0.82 5.12 -27.20
CA TYR A 86 0.26 3.78 -27.33
C TYR A 86 -0.46 3.62 -28.68
N ASN A 87 -0.73 2.38 -29.09
CA ASN A 87 -1.51 2.13 -30.31
C ASN A 87 -3.02 2.07 -29.98
N PRO A 88 -3.83 3.05 -30.42
CA PRO A 88 -5.26 3.12 -30.09
C PRO A 88 -6.10 2.04 -30.79
N ALA A 89 -5.55 1.31 -31.75
CA ALA A 89 -6.21 0.13 -32.33
C ALA A 89 -6.06 -1.13 -31.45
N LEU A 90 -5.06 -1.15 -30.55
CA LEU A 90 -4.76 -2.30 -29.69
C LEU A 90 -5.18 -2.06 -28.24
N LEU A 91 -5.10 -0.82 -27.75
CA LEU A 91 -5.42 -0.43 -26.38
C LEU A 91 -6.32 0.80 -26.36
N GLU A 92 -7.23 0.87 -25.40
CA GLU A 92 -8.08 2.04 -25.11
C GLU A 92 -7.80 2.49 -23.69
N VAL A 93 -7.44 3.76 -23.47
CA VAL A 93 -7.35 4.32 -22.12
C VAL A 93 -8.76 4.43 -21.54
N GLN A 94 -8.97 3.83 -20.38
CA GLN A 94 -10.21 3.94 -19.62
C GLN A 94 -10.14 5.20 -18.77
N ASP A 95 -11.14 6.05 -18.96
CA ASP A 95 -11.25 7.33 -18.27
C ASP A 95 -11.29 7.16 -16.74
N ASP A 96 -10.57 8.04 -16.05
CA ASP A 96 -10.48 8.02 -14.59
C ASP A 96 -11.56 8.81 -13.89
N ASP A 97 -11.99 9.93 -14.49
CA ASP A 97 -12.99 10.79 -13.91
C ASP A 97 -14.03 11.21 -14.95
N ALA A 98 -15.12 10.44 -15.00
CA ALA A 98 -16.23 10.70 -15.92
C ALA A 98 -16.93 12.07 -15.72
N ALA A 99 -16.61 12.81 -14.64
CA ALA A 99 -17.10 14.16 -14.44
C ALA A 99 -16.30 15.22 -15.22
N VAL A 100 -15.10 14.89 -15.70
CA VAL A 100 -14.23 15.78 -16.47
C VAL A 100 -14.34 15.44 -17.95
N ALA A 101 -14.41 16.46 -18.81
CA ALA A 101 -14.55 16.25 -20.25
C ALA A 101 -13.25 15.74 -20.88
N GLY A 102 -13.34 14.68 -21.69
CA GLY A 102 -12.20 13.99 -22.29
C GLY A 102 -11.81 12.76 -21.46
N ALA A 103 -10.81 11.99 -21.89
CA ALA A 103 -10.28 10.89 -21.08
C ALA A 103 -9.08 11.37 -20.26
N GLN A 104 -9.02 10.93 -19.00
CA GLN A 104 -7.91 11.18 -18.07
C GLN A 104 -7.34 9.87 -17.51
N ILE A 105 -6.11 9.95 -16.99
CA ILE A 105 -5.49 8.87 -16.22
C ILE A 105 -5.54 9.17 -14.72
N ALA A 106 -5.39 8.17 -13.86
CA ALA A 106 -5.46 8.36 -12.41
C ALA A 106 -4.18 9.07 -11.91
N PRO A 107 -4.28 10.29 -11.34
CA PRO A 107 -3.11 10.97 -10.81
C PRO A 107 -2.62 10.31 -9.51
N GLY A 108 -1.30 10.17 -9.35
CA GLY A 108 -0.68 9.79 -8.09
C GLY A 108 -0.61 10.97 -7.10
N THR A 109 -0.08 10.73 -5.91
CA THR A 109 0.00 11.73 -4.83
C THR A 109 1.43 12.19 -4.53
N LEU A 110 2.42 11.90 -5.40
CA LEU A 110 3.82 12.25 -5.14
C LEU A 110 4.04 13.77 -5.11
N MET A 111 3.28 14.51 -5.92
CA MET A 111 3.35 15.96 -5.98
C MET A 111 1.95 16.56 -5.82
N ALA A 112 1.90 17.77 -5.27
CA ALA A 112 0.67 18.37 -4.78
C ALA A 112 -0.28 18.85 -5.89
N THR A 113 0.22 19.08 -7.11
CA THR A 113 -0.56 19.70 -8.18
C THR A 113 -0.37 18.96 -9.49
N THR A 114 -1.46 18.39 -10.01
CA THR A 114 -1.54 17.89 -11.40
C THR A 114 -1.81 19.08 -12.32
N ALA A 115 -0.80 19.50 -13.06
CA ALA A 115 -0.87 20.66 -13.96
C ALA A 115 -1.45 20.31 -15.33
N LEU A 116 -1.29 19.06 -15.78
CA LEU A 116 -1.84 18.54 -17.02
C LEU A 116 -2.23 17.06 -16.83
N ASN A 117 -3.38 16.68 -17.35
CA ASN A 117 -3.83 15.29 -17.43
C ASN A 117 -4.82 15.17 -18.59
N SER A 118 -4.34 14.69 -19.73
CA SER A 118 -5.14 14.64 -20.95
C SER A 118 -4.74 13.44 -21.81
N VAL A 119 -5.74 12.82 -22.43
CA VAL A 119 -5.56 11.70 -23.35
C VAL A 119 -6.15 12.06 -24.71
N ASP A 120 -5.30 12.08 -25.74
CA ASP A 120 -5.74 12.05 -27.13
C ASP A 120 -5.95 10.60 -27.55
N THR A 121 -7.20 10.14 -27.47
CA THR A 121 -7.59 8.76 -27.77
C THR A 121 -7.47 8.42 -29.25
N ALA A 122 -7.53 9.42 -30.14
CA ALA A 122 -7.40 9.21 -31.58
C ALA A 122 -5.94 9.06 -31.99
N ALA A 123 -5.04 9.87 -31.41
CA ALA A 123 -3.61 9.81 -31.68
C ALA A 123 -2.87 8.76 -30.84
N GLY A 124 -3.50 8.22 -29.80
CA GLY A 124 -2.86 7.28 -28.88
C GLY A 124 -1.80 7.94 -28.00
N LYS A 125 -2.09 9.15 -27.51
CA LYS A 125 -1.12 9.96 -26.75
C LYS A 125 -1.68 10.37 -25.39
N ILE A 126 -0.88 10.22 -24.35
CA ILE A 126 -1.21 10.66 -22.99
C ILE A 126 -0.22 11.74 -22.59
N ALA A 127 -0.71 12.92 -22.20
CA ALA A 127 0.09 14.00 -21.65
C ALA A 127 -0.25 14.18 -20.18
N PHE A 128 0.76 14.19 -19.32
CA PHE A 128 0.58 14.25 -17.87
C PHE A 128 1.71 15.02 -17.19
N SER A 129 1.37 15.98 -16.35
CA SER A 129 2.39 16.78 -15.64
C SER A 129 1.97 16.97 -14.19
N GLN A 130 2.93 16.81 -13.29
CA GLN A 130 2.77 17.04 -11.86
C GLN A 130 3.88 17.94 -11.35
N VAL A 131 3.53 18.88 -10.47
CA VAL A 131 4.47 19.82 -9.86
C VAL A 131 4.26 19.89 -8.35
N THR A 132 5.35 20.11 -7.62
CA THR A 132 5.29 20.31 -6.18
C THR A 132 4.71 21.68 -5.85
N ALA A 133 4.28 21.87 -4.61
CA ALA A 133 3.93 23.20 -4.12
C ALA A 133 5.11 24.17 -4.27
N SER A 134 4.82 25.48 -4.39
CA SER A 134 5.85 26.51 -4.52
C SER A 134 6.88 26.41 -3.39
N GLY A 135 8.17 26.36 -3.76
CA GLY A 135 9.29 26.21 -2.83
C GLY A 135 9.49 24.82 -2.23
N ALA A 136 8.62 23.85 -2.53
CA ALA A 136 8.80 22.45 -2.13
C ALA A 136 9.60 21.66 -3.17
N SER A 137 10.09 20.49 -2.76
CA SER A 137 10.65 19.47 -3.65
C SER A 137 10.24 18.08 -3.16
N TYR A 138 10.20 17.13 -4.08
CA TYR A 138 9.99 15.72 -3.80
C TYR A 138 11.32 14.97 -3.91
N THR A 139 11.55 14.00 -3.04
CA THR A 139 12.70 13.10 -3.10
C THR A 139 12.25 11.70 -2.71
N GLY A 140 12.60 10.70 -3.52
CA GLY A 140 12.21 9.32 -3.30
C GLY A 140 11.72 8.65 -4.57
N SER A 141 10.99 7.57 -4.41
CA SER A 141 10.37 6.84 -5.50
C SER A 141 8.89 6.54 -5.21
N GLY A 142 8.09 6.37 -6.26
CA GLY A 142 6.69 5.99 -6.16
C GLY A 142 5.92 6.12 -7.47
N THR A 143 4.59 5.98 -7.40
CA THR A 143 3.70 6.08 -8.57
C THR A 143 3.30 7.53 -8.85
N LEU A 144 3.73 8.06 -9.99
CA LEU A 144 3.37 9.39 -10.49
C LEU A 144 1.93 9.43 -11.01
N ALA A 145 1.53 8.42 -11.78
CA ALA A 145 0.16 8.25 -12.29
C ALA A 145 -0.10 6.78 -12.66
N THR A 146 -1.37 6.40 -12.80
CA THR A 146 -1.78 5.06 -13.23
C THR A 146 -2.67 5.16 -14.46
N VAL A 147 -2.28 4.47 -15.53
CA VAL A 147 -3.05 4.33 -16.77
C VAL A 147 -3.82 3.02 -16.72
N ARG A 148 -5.14 3.07 -16.95
CA ARG A 148 -5.98 1.87 -17.12
C ARG A 148 -6.20 1.63 -18.60
N PHE A 149 -5.62 0.56 -19.14
CA PHE A 149 -5.83 0.17 -20.54
C PHE A 149 -6.85 -0.95 -20.65
N LYS A 150 -7.82 -0.79 -21.55
CA LYS A 150 -8.65 -1.87 -22.05
C LYS A 150 -8.02 -2.44 -23.31
N ALA A 151 -7.79 -3.74 -23.34
CA ALA A 151 -7.27 -4.45 -24.50
C ALA A 151 -8.37 -4.57 -25.58
N LEU A 152 -8.10 -4.10 -26.81
CA LEU A 152 -9.10 -4.03 -27.89
C LEU A 152 -8.93 -5.12 -28.94
N THR A 153 -7.71 -5.33 -29.42
CA THR A 153 -7.44 -6.20 -30.56
C THR A 153 -6.16 -6.98 -30.31
N SER A 154 -6.13 -8.25 -30.72
CA SER A 154 -4.94 -9.09 -30.58
C SER A 154 -3.72 -8.50 -31.29
N GLY A 155 -2.56 -8.52 -30.64
CA GLY A 155 -1.32 -7.96 -31.15
C GLY A 155 -0.33 -7.64 -30.03
N THR A 156 0.84 -7.12 -30.37
CA THR A 156 1.78 -6.59 -29.37
C THR A 156 1.63 -5.08 -29.32
N ALA A 157 1.15 -4.58 -28.18
CA ALA A 157 0.96 -3.16 -27.91
C ALA A 157 2.17 -2.59 -27.15
N ALA A 158 3.04 -1.89 -27.86
CA ALA A 158 4.08 -1.09 -27.24
C ALA A 158 3.47 0.19 -26.63
N VAL A 159 3.95 0.55 -25.44
CA VAL A 159 3.62 1.82 -24.77
C VAL A 159 4.94 2.49 -24.41
N THR A 160 5.22 3.67 -24.97
CA THR A 160 6.57 4.25 -24.93
C THR A 160 6.56 5.71 -24.54
N PHE A 161 7.45 6.09 -23.64
CA PHE A 161 7.73 7.49 -23.36
C PHE A 161 8.35 8.15 -24.60
N ASP A 162 7.88 9.35 -24.93
CA ASP A 162 8.59 10.25 -25.82
C ASP A 162 9.78 10.83 -25.04
N PHE A 163 10.95 10.22 -25.24
CA PHE A 163 12.17 10.52 -24.49
C PHE A 163 13.42 10.32 -25.34
N THR A 164 14.28 11.33 -25.31
CA THR A 164 15.64 11.36 -25.82
C THR A 164 16.52 12.00 -24.75
N GLN A 165 17.49 11.25 -24.23
CA GLN A 165 18.34 11.73 -23.12
C GLN A 165 18.97 13.10 -23.43
N GLY A 166 18.74 14.07 -22.54
CA GLY A 166 19.27 15.43 -22.64
C GLY A 166 18.45 16.40 -23.52
N SER A 167 17.34 15.95 -24.10
CA SER A 167 16.35 16.84 -24.70
C SER A 167 15.49 17.50 -23.60
N THR A 168 15.01 18.72 -23.85
CA THR A 168 14.19 19.49 -22.90
C THR A 168 12.79 19.81 -23.44
N ILE A 169 12.40 19.19 -24.55
CA ILE A 169 11.14 19.45 -25.26
C ILE A 169 10.23 18.21 -25.33
N ASP A 170 10.66 17.14 -24.69
CA ASP A 170 10.05 15.83 -24.55
C ASP A 170 9.86 15.52 -23.05
N THR A 171 9.62 14.25 -22.70
CA THR A 171 9.37 13.85 -21.31
C THR A 171 10.56 14.19 -20.44
N ASN A 172 10.33 14.92 -19.34
CA ASN A 172 11.40 15.43 -18.47
C ASN A 172 11.04 15.33 -16.98
N VAL A 173 12.09 15.34 -16.14
CA VAL A 173 11.97 15.45 -14.68
C VAL A 173 12.81 16.65 -14.26
N ALA A 174 12.17 17.68 -13.71
CA ALA A 174 12.79 18.96 -13.45
C ALA A 174 13.35 19.05 -12.02
N SER A 175 14.62 19.45 -11.91
CA SER A 175 15.30 19.84 -10.68
C SER A 175 15.95 21.22 -10.85
N ASN A 176 15.49 22.22 -10.09
CA ASN A 176 15.96 23.62 -10.15
C ASN A 176 15.93 24.22 -11.57
N GLY A 177 14.93 23.85 -12.38
CA GLY A 177 14.79 24.31 -13.76
C GLY A 177 15.67 23.57 -14.78
N ALA A 178 16.45 22.57 -14.37
CA ALA A 178 17.17 21.67 -15.26
C ALA A 178 16.43 20.33 -15.39
N ASP A 179 16.45 19.73 -16.58
CA ASP A 179 16.04 18.35 -16.76
C ASP A 179 17.12 17.40 -16.20
N ILE A 180 16.69 16.47 -15.37
CA ILE A 180 17.55 15.43 -14.78
C ILE A 180 17.07 14.02 -15.13
N LEU A 181 16.12 13.85 -16.05
CA LEU A 181 15.66 12.52 -16.46
C LEU A 181 16.76 11.80 -17.26
N ALA A 182 17.33 10.75 -16.67
CA ALA A 182 18.47 10.06 -17.24
C ALA A 182 18.06 8.87 -18.11
N SER A 183 16.97 8.18 -17.76
CA SER A 183 16.49 7.02 -18.52
C SER A 183 15.01 6.75 -18.28
N VAL A 184 14.41 6.02 -19.22
CA VAL A 184 13.03 5.55 -19.15
C VAL A 184 12.92 4.04 -19.39
N THR A 185 11.96 3.38 -18.75
CA THR A 185 11.59 1.99 -19.03
C THR A 185 10.22 1.95 -19.70
N ASN A 186 10.21 1.59 -20.99
CA ASN A 186 9.00 1.45 -21.80
C ASN A 186 8.23 0.16 -21.50
N GLY A 187 6.98 0.10 -21.96
CA GLY A 187 6.05 -1.00 -21.81
C GLY A 187 5.81 -1.78 -23.11
N SER A 188 5.59 -3.09 -23.02
CA SER A 188 5.17 -3.93 -24.15
C SER A 188 4.20 -5.01 -23.70
N TYR A 189 2.96 -4.94 -24.19
CA TYR A 189 1.86 -5.79 -23.74
C TYR A 189 1.37 -6.69 -24.88
N ALA A 190 1.26 -7.99 -24.63
CA ALA A 190 0.64 -8.92 -25.55
C ALA A 190 -0.89 -8.89 -25.34
N VAL A 191 -1.64 -8.61 -26.40
CA VAL A 191 -3.09 -8.76 -26.44
C VAL A 191 -3.41 -10.05 -27.19
N ALA A 192 -4.13 -10.98 -26.55
CA ALA A 192 -4.52 -12.23 -27.15
C ALA A 192 -6.00 -12.22 -27.58
N GLY A 193 -6.30 -12.89 -28.70
CA GLY A 193 -7.65 -13.03 -29.25
C GLY A 193 -8.51 -14.13 -28.59
N GLY A 194 -8.14 -14.61 -27.39
CA GLY A 194 -8.82 -15.68 -26.67
C GLY A 194 -8.35 -15.80 -25.22
N ALA A 195 -8.97 -16.70 -24.44
CA ALA A 195 -8.65 -16.91 -23.02
C ALA A 195 -7.16 -17.24 -22.83
N VAL A 196 -6.43 -16.34 -22.18
CA VAL A 196 -4.99 -16.46 -21.92
C VAL A 196 -4.78 -17.30 -20.65
N PRO A 197 -3.81 -18.23 -20.63
CA PRO A 197 -3.30 -18.84 -19.39
C PRO A 197 -2.79 -17.75 -18.42
N PRO A 198 -2.77 -17.99 -17.10
CA PRO A 198 -2.36 -16.99 -16.12
C PRO A 198 -0.95 -16.43 -16.40
N GLN A 199 -0.81 -15.12 -16.24
CA GLN A 199 0.38 -14.30 -16.52
C GLN A 199 1.60 -14.77 -15.72
N GLN A 200 2.73 -15.02 -16.39
CA GLN A 200 4.03 -15.30 -15.75
C GLN A 200 4.93 -14.05 -15.85
N ASP A 201 5.37 -13.57 -14.69
CA ASP A 201 6.34 -12.48 -14.55
C ASP A 201 7.77 -13.00 -14.80
N THR A 202 8.57 -12.25 -15.56
CA THR A 202 9.93 -12.62 -15.98
C THR A 202 11.00 -11.57 -15.66
N THR A 203 10.66 -10.49 -14.96
CA THR A 203 11.56 -9.35 -14.73
C THR A 203 11.97 -9.26 -13.27
N PRO A 204 13.28 -9.23 -12.94
CA PRO A 204 13.71 -9.05 -11.56
C PRO A 204 13.31 -7.69 -10.96
N PRO A 205 13.10 -7.61 -9.64
CA PRO A 205 12.71 -6.38 -8.96
C PRO A 205 13.84 -5.33 -9.02
N ALA A 206 13.53 -4.12 -9.47
CA ALA A 206 14.48 -3.00 -9.42
C ALA A 206 14.69 -2.57 -7.96
N ARG A 207 15.94 -2.31 -7.54
CA ARG A 207 16.31 -1.95 -6.16
C ARG A 207 16.67 -0.48 -6.04
N THR A 208 16.16 0.20 -5.02
CA THR A 208 16.31 1.64 -4.80
C THR A 208 16.49 1.97 -3.30
N SER A 209 16.82 3.23 -2.98
CA SER A 209 16.81 3.75 -1.60
C SER A 209 17.62 2.96 -0.56
N GLY A 210 18.83 2.54 -0.92
CA GLY A 210 19.78 1.89 -0.01
C GLY A 210 20.19 2.75 1.18
N ALA A 211 20.10 2.21 2.40
CA ALA A 211 20.63 2.83 3.61
C ALA A 211 21.25 1.75 4.52
N PRO A 212 22.20 2.09 5.40
CA PRO A 212 22.69 3.43 5.71
C PRO A 212 23.85 3.87 4.81
N SER A 213 24.15 5.17 4.84
CA SER A 213 25.29 5.78 4.14
C SER A 213 26.05 6.73 5.07
N GLY A 214 27.31 7.00 4.76
CA GLY A 214 28.14 7.99 5.48
C GLY A 214 28.83 7.45 6.73
N THR A 215 29.21 8.34 7.64
CA THR A 215 29.98 8.01 8.85
C THR A 215 29.15 8.21 10.12
N PHE A 216 29.02 7.17 10.92
CA PHE A 216 28.36 7.18 12.21
C PHE A 216 29.34 7.50 13.34
N ALA A 217 28.82 7.97 14.48
CA ALA A 217 29.63 8.31 15.64
C ALA A 217 30.35 7.09 16.24
N ALA A 218 31.50 7.33 16.87
CA ALA A 218 32.18 6.30 17.65
C ALA A 218 31.25 5.77 18.76
N GLY A 219 31.20 4.45 18.92
CA GLY A 219 30.31 3.75 19.86
C GLY A 219 29.04 3.19 19.22
N THR A 220 28.77 3.46 17.93
CA THR A 220 27.68 2.80 17.21
C THR A 220 27.99 1.32 16.99
N THR A 221 27.26 0.43 17.67
CA THR A 221 27.45 -1.03 17.63
C THR A 221 26.48 -1.77 16.70
N HIS A 222 25.49 -1.06 16.16
CA HIS A 222 24.47 -1.61 15.27
C HIS A 222 23.92 -0.53 14.33
N ALA A 223 23.44 -0.94 13.15
CA ALA A 223 22.81 -0.06 12.16
C ALA A 223 21.71 -0.81 11.38
N SER A 224 20.69 -0.08 10.93
CA SER A 224 19.62 -0.65 10.10
C SER A 224 20.02 -0.60 8.63
N LEU A 225 20.27 -1.76 8.04
CA LEU A 225 20.44 -1.94 6.60
C LEU A 225 19.05 -1.99 5.95
N SER A 226 18.80 -1.20 4.91
CA SER A 226 17.52 -1.17 4.19
C SER A 226 17.68 -0.94 2.69
N VAL A 227 16.72 -1.45 1.92
CA VAL A 227 16.58 -1.22 0.47
C VAL A 227 15.08 -1.25 0.12
N ALA A 228 14.67 -0.57 -0.94
CA ALA A 228 13.32 -0.67 -1.51
C ALA A 228 13.35 -1.40 -2.86
N THR A 229 12.21 -1.94 -3.29
CA THR A 229 12.06 -2.60 -4.59
C THR A 229 10.82 -2.13 -5.36
N SER A 230 10.87 -2.21 -6.70
CA SER A 230 9.75 -1.85 -7.59
C SER A 230 8.52 -2.75 -7.48
N GLU A 231 8.68 -3.93 -6.86
CA GLU A 231 7.64 -4.92 -6.63
C GLU A 231 7.95 -5.75 -5.39
N SER A 232 7.02 -6.63 -5.00
CA SER A 232 7.20 -7.47 -3.82
C SER A 232 8.31 -8.49 -4.06
N ALA A 233 9.38 -8.38 -3.27
CA ALA A 233 10.58 -9.19 -3.46
C ALA A 233 11.11 -9.73 -2.15
N THR A 234 11.86 -10.82 -2.19
CA THR A 234 12.67 -11.28 -1.06
C THR A 234 14.10 -10.84 -1.29
N CYS A 235 14.62 -9.95 -0.45
CA CYS A 235 15.97 -9.42 -0.51
C CYS A 235 16.90 -10.14 0.46
N LYS A 236 18.13 -10.36 0.00
CA LYS A 236 19.24 -10.95 0.73
C LYS A 236 20.46 -10.07 0.61
N TYR A 237 21.40 -10.20 1.55
CA TYR A 237 22.63 -9.44 1.57
C TYR A 237 23.84 -10.31 1.92
N ASN A 238 25.04 -9.85 1.54
CA ASN A 238 26.31 -10.44 1.94
C ASN A 238 27.33 -9.32 2.23
N ALA A 239 28.35 -9.62 3.03
CA ALA A 239 29.50 -8.73 3.23
C ALA A 239 30.57 -8.85 2.13
N THR A 240 30.42 -9.82 1.22
CA THR A 240 31.30 -10.07 0.07
C THR A 240 30.51 -9.90 -1.22
N SER A 241 31.10 -9.22 -2.20
CA SER A 241 30.48 -8.97 -3.51
C SER A 241 30.48 -10.22 -4.40
N GLY A 242 29.63 -10.19 -5.42
CA GLY A 242 29.60 -11.17 -6.51
C GLY A 242 28.83 -12.45 -6.21
N ALA A 243 28.26 -12.60 -5.01
CA ALA A 243 27.46 -13.77 -4.66
C ALA A 243 26.12 -13.75 -5.39
N SER A 244 25.77 -14.85 -6.07
CA SER A 244 24.42 -15.03 -6.64
C SER A 244 23.35 -15.02 -5.55
N TYR A 245 22.11 -14.65 -5.90
CA TYR A 245 20.99 -14.59 -4.95
C TYR A 245 20.77 -15.90 -4.17
N GLY A 246 20.88 -17.06 -4.84
CA GLY A 246 20.76 -18.37 -4.21
C GLY A 246 21.87 -18.68 -3.21
N SER A 247 23.07 -18.13 -3.41
CA SER A 247 24.24 -18.32 -2.54
C SER A 247 24.34 -17.30 -1.39
N MET A 248 23.49 -16.26 -1.38
CA MET A 248 23.44 -15.33 -0.26
C MET A 248 22.80 -16.01 0.95
N ALA A 249 23.56 -16.11 2.04
CA ALA A 249 23.13 -16.78 3.26
C ALA A 249 22.31 -15.85 4.17
N SER A 250 22.59 -14.54 4.14
CA SER A 250 21.92 -13.57 5.02
C SER A 250 20.70 -12.96 4.31
N ALA A 251 19.53 -13.10 4.91
CA ALA A 251 18.29 -12.50 4.45
C ALA A 251 17.95 -11.25 5.26
N PHE A 252 17.25 -10.30 4.65
CA PHE A 252 16.67 -9.20 5.40
C PHE A 252 15.60 -9.74 6.38
N THR A 253 15.50 -9.17 7.58
CA THR A 253 14.50 -9.61 8.57
C THR A 253 13.09 -9.15 8.20
N ALA A 254 12.96 -7.97 7.59
CA ALA A 254 11.75 -7.50 6.96
C ALA A 254 11.98 -7.55 5.44
N THR A 255 11.28 -8.45 4.75
CA THR A 255 11.33 -8.58 3.28
C THR A 255 10.02 -9.22 2.78
N GLY A 256 9.86 -9.46 1.47
CA GLY A 256 8.63 -9.98 0.87
C GLY A 256 7.59 -8.91 0.49
N GLY A 257 7.87 -7.64 0.79
CA GLY A 257 7.12 -6.47 0.30
C GLY A 257 7.99 -5.63 -0.63
N THR A 258 7.72 -4.32 -0.72
CA THR A 258 8.55 -3.37 -1.49
C THR A 258 9.59 -2.64 -0.64
N SER A 259 9.55 -2.82 0.69
CA SER A 259 10.51 -2.22 1.62
C SER A 259 11.17 -3.32 2.45
N HIS A 260 12.49 -3.27 2.52
CA HIS A 260 13.30 -4.32 3.13
C HIS A 260 14.22 -3.72 4.19
N SER A 261 14.28 -4.32 5.37
CA SER A 261 15.20 -3.87 6.42
C SER A 261 15.71 -5.00 7.32
N THR A 262 16.91 -4.81 7.87
CA THR A 262 17.53 -5.71 8.85
C THR A 262 18.51 -4.96 9.74
N ILE A 263 18.66 -5.40 10.99
CA ILE A 263 19.65 -4.83 11.90
C ILE A 263 20.97 -5.58 11.76
N ILE A 264 22.02 -4.85 11.40
CA ILE A 264 23.40 -5.32 11.43
C ILE A 264 23.99 -4.94 12.79
N SER A 265 24.51 -5.93 13.52
CA SER A 265 25.16 -5.75 14.83
C SER A 265 26.65 -6.09 14.78
N GLY A 266 27.38 -5.79 15.86
CA GLY A 266 28.82 -6.07 15.94
C GLY A 266 29.68 -5.04 15.21
N LEU A 267 29.17 -3.81 15.04
CA LEU A 267 29.91 -2.73 14.41
C LEU A 267 30.99 -2.20 15.35
N ALA A 268 32.19 -1.99 14.81
CA ALA A 268 33.37 -1.55 15.55
C ALA A 268 33.82 -0.16 15.10
N ASN A 269 34.36 0.61 16.04
CA ASN A 269 34.93 1.93 15.75
C ASN A 269 36.04 1.85 14.71
N ALA A 270 36.24 2.94 13.98
CA ALA A 270 37.26 3.07 12.94
C ALA A 270 37.19 1.99 11.84
N THR A 271 35.99 1.45 11.58
CA THR A 271 35.78 0.38 10.60
C THR A 271 34.78 0.82 9.53
N ALA A 272 35.08 0.54 8.27
CA ALA A 272 34.17 0.72 7.13
C ALA A 272 33.50 -0.61 6.77
N TYR A 273 32.22 -0.55 6.43
CA TYR A 273 31.39 -1.70 6.09
C TYR A 273 30.77 -1.50 4.72
N ALA A 274 30.75 -2.57 3.92
CA ALA A 274 30.03 -2.66 2.65
C ALA A 274 29.17 -3.92 2.64
N TYR A 275 27.92 -3.77 2.26
CA TYR A 275 26.95 -4.84 2.10
C TYR A 275 26.39 -4.83 0.68
N TYR A 276 26.29 -6.01 0.08
CA TYR A 276 25.83 -6.21 -1.29
C TYR A 276 24.47 -6.89 -1.23
N VAL A 277 23.47 -6.30 -1.87
CA VAL A 277 22.06 -6.71 -1.77
C VAL A 277 21.56 -7.23 -3.11
N ARG A 278 20.82 -8.33 -3.11
CA ARG A 278 20.08 -8.85 -4.25
C ARG A 278 18.68 -9.27 -3.83
N CYS A 279 17.73 -9.11 -4.71
CA CYS A 279 16.34 -9.41 -4.47
C CYS A 279 15.80 -10.34 -5.56
N ALA A 280 14.80 -11.14 -5.19
CA ALA A 280 14.05 -11.97 -6.14
C ALA A 280 12.57 -11.80 -5.89
N ASP A 281 11.77 -11.66 -6.94
CA ASP A 281 10.31 -11.59 -6.84
C ASP A 281 9.68 -12.98 -6.57
N ALA A 282 8.35 -13.02 -6.54
CA ALA A 282 7.58 -14.24 -6.34
C ALA A 282 7.59 -15.19 -7.55
N ALA A 283 7.90 -14.68 -8.75
CA ALA A 283 8.08 -15.49 -9.96
C ALA A 283 9.49 -16.09 -10.07
N GLY A 284 10.38 -15.71 -9.17
CA GLY A 284 11.74 -16.22 -9.05
C GLY A 284 12.77 -15.44 -9.87
N ASN A 285 12.42 -14.27 -10.42
CA ASN A 285 13.37 -13.47 -11.16
C ASN A 285 14.28 -12.74 -10.16
N ALA A 286 15.55 -13.15 -10.13
CA ALA A 286 16.54 -12.64 -9.18
C ALA A 286 17.48 -11.64 -9.84
N ASN A 287 17.90 -10.62 -9.10
CA ASN A 287 18.93 -9.70 -9.58
C ASN A 287 20.26 -10.42 -9.84
N THR A 288 20.88 -10.12 -10.98
CA THR A 288 22.16 -10.72 -11.41
C THR A 288 23.38 -9.90 -10.99
N ASP A 289 23.17 -8.64 -10.62
CA ASP A 289 24.15 -7.63 -10.20
C ASP A 289 23.98 -7.28 -8.71
N ASP A 290 24.99 -6.65 -8.10
CA ASP A 290 24.96 -6.26 -6.69
C ASP A 290 24.46 -4.82 -6.50
N TYR A 291 23.54 -4.61 -5.56
CA TYR A 291 23.22 -3.28 -5.06
C TYR A 291 24.05 -3.00 -3.80
N THR A 292 24.94 -2.01 -3.84
CA THR A 292 25.95 -1.79 -2.78
C THR A 292 25.47 -0.74 -1.78
N ILE A 293 25.54 -1.07 -0.50
CA ILE A 293 25.27 -0.15 0.62
C ILE A 293 26.53 -0.07 1.49
N SER A 294 27.06 1.14 1.72
CA SER A 294 28.33 1.33 2.43
C SER A 294 28.30 2.48 3.42
N PHE A 295 28.90 2.26 4.59
CA PHE A 295 29.01 3.25 5.67
C PHE A 295 30.23 2.97 6.56
N SER A 296 30.57 3.86 7.50
CA SER A 296 31.68 3.65 8.44
C SER A 296 31.35 4.11 9.87
N ILE A 297 32.10 3.62 10.85
CA ILE A 297 32.03 4.09 12.25
C ILE A 297 33.28 4.90 12.56
N ALA A 298 33.10 6.11 13.10
CA ALA A 298 34.20 7.00 13.45
C ALA A 298 35.12 6.41 14.53
N ALA A 299 36.37 6.88 14.56
CA ALA A 299 37.30 6.60 15.66
C ALA A 299 36.88 7.39 16.92
N PRO A 300 37.10 6.85 18.14
CA PRO A 300 36.85 7.61 19.36
C PRO A 300 37.80 8.82 19.42
N ALA A 301 37.27 9.97 19.83
CA ALA A 301 38.06 11.19 19.99
C ALA A 301 39.18 10.94 21.00
N SER A 302 40.43 11.16 20.60
CA SER A 302 41.58 11.05 21.50
C SER A 302 41.48 12.13 22.58
N ALA A 303 41.51 11.73 23.85
CA ALA A 303 41.57 12.69 24.95
C ALA A 303 42.89 13.48 24.89
N PRO A 304 42.90 14.80 25.19
CA PRO A 304 44.14 15.53 25.33
C PRO A 304 44.90 14.96 26.54
N THR A 305 46.10 14.42 26.30
CA THR A 305 46.98 13.88 27.33
C THR A 305 47.46 15.00 28.26
N SER A 306 46.90 15.05 29.47
CA SER A 306 47.48 15.72 30.62
C SER A 306 48.59 14.83 31.20
N GLY A 307 49.85 15.16 30.88
CA GLY A 307 51.03 14.51 31.45
C GLY A 307 51.75 15.45 32.41
N GLY A 308 51.62 15.20 33.72
CA GLY A 308 52.42 15.84 34.75
C GLY A 308 53.57 14.95 35.23
N GLY A 309 54.76 15.56 35.40
CA GLY A 309 55.93 14.99 36.07
C GLY A 309 57.16 15.88 35.87
N GLY A 310 57.58 16.59 36.91
CA GLY A 310 58.51 17.74 36.84
C GLY A 310 59.97 17.50 37.25
N GLY A 311 60.72 18.63 37.27
CA GLY A 311 61.97 18.81 38.04
C GLY A 311 63.18 19.31 37.23
N GLY A 312 63.63 20.56 37.46
CA GLY A 312 64.96 21.05 37.06
C GLY A 312 65.00 22.53 36.66
N GLY A 313 65.62 23.38 37.48
CA GLY A 313 65.48 24.85 37.45
C GLY A 313 66.26 25.62 36.37
N GLY A 314 65.90 26.89 36.24
CA GLY A 314 66.56 27.87 35.36
C GLY A 314 65.70 29.13 35.25
N SER A 315 66.01 30.11 36.08
CA SER A 315 65.42 31.43 36.18
C SER A 315 65.71 32.32 34.97
N TYR A 316 64.68 32.82 34.26
CA TYR A 316 64.71 34.11 33.53
C TYR A 316 63.29 34.71 33.38
N THR A 317 63.17 36.00 33.67
CA THR A 317 62.00 36.88 33.50
C THR A 317 61.94 37.50 32.09
N PRO A 318 60.77 37.99 31.62
CA PRO A 318 60.47 38.21 30.20
C PRO A 318 60.75 39.64 29.72
N PRO A 319 60.69 39.87 28.39
CA PRO A 319 59.64 40.80 27.94
C PRO A 319 58.91 40.42 26.62
N ALA A 320 57.65 40.85 26.59
CA ALA A 320 56.86 41.40 25.48
C ALA A 320 56.77 40.68 24.11
N ALA A 321 55.58 40.10 23.91
CA ALA A 321 54.62 40.31 22.82
C ALA A 321 55.12 40.50 21.36
N THR A 322 54.66 39.60 20.49
CA THR A 322 54.11 39.97 19.16
C THR A 322 53.06 38.93 18.73
N ALA A 323 51.91 39.43 18.28
CA ALA A 323 50.77 38.68 17.79
C ALA A 323 50.97 38.18 16.35
N PRO A 324 50.15 37.21 15.90
CA PRO A 324 49.50 37.39 14.60
C PRO A 324 47.97 37.25 14.66
N ALA A 325 47.39 37.71 13.55
CA ALA A 325 46.05 38.22 13.29
C ALA A 325 44.91 37.15 13.27
N PRO A 326 43.63 37.60 13.22
CA PRO A 326 42.47 36.81 13.64
C PRO A 326 41.87 35.94 12.53
N THR A 327 41.35 34.78 12.94
CA THR A 327 40.50 33.88 12.14
C THR A 327 39.02 34.31 12.32
N PRO A 328 38.20 34.34 11.25
CA PRO A 328 36.89 34.98 11.26
C PRO A 328 35.87 34.30 12.19
N THR A 329 35.21 35.14 12.97
CA THR A 329 34.05 34.85 13.82
C THR A 329 32.89 34.33 12.97
N GLN A 330 32.39 33.12 13.26
CA GLN A 330 31.00 32.76 13.00
C GLN A 330 30.21 32.86 14.30
N SER A 331 29.10 33.59 14.20
CA SER A 331 28.15 33.89 15.29
C SER A 331 27.53 32.63 15.91
N PRO A 332 27.16 32.67 17.20
CA PRO A 332 26.66 31.50 17.91
C PRO A 332 25.24 31.14 17.44
N THR A 333 25.06 29.93 16.92
CA THR A 333 23.74 29.31 16.81
C THR A 333 23.33 28.79 18.20
N PRO A 334 22.12 29.07 18.71
CA PRO A 334 21.73 28.75 20.08
C PRO A 334 21.75 27.23 20.35
N ALA A 335 22.26 26.86 21.52
CA ALA A 335 22.16 25.52 22.06
C ALA A 335 20.69 25.10 22.20
N VAL A 336 20.29 24.05 21.47
CA VAL A 336 19.08 23.29 21.80
C VAL A 336 19.48 22.29 22.88
N PRO A 337 18.83 22.31 24.06
CA PRO A 337 19.19 21.40 25.16
C PRO A 337 18.85 19.96 24.78
N ALA A 338 19.68 19.04 25.28
CA ALA A 338 19.46 17.61 25.21
C ALA A 338 18.09 17.24 25.81
N SER A 339 17.10 16.98 24.95
CA SER A 339 15.94 16.20 25.34
C SER A 339 16.31 14.72 25.26
N GLN A 340 16.00 14.02 26.35
CA GLN A 340 16.06 12.56 26.41
C GLN A 340 15.25 12.00 25.24
N GLN A 341 15.89 11.31 24.29
CA GLN A 341 15.18 10.64 23.22
C GLN A 341 14.65 9.30 23.76
N GLN A 342 13.61 9.43 24.58
CA GLN A 342 12.64 8.36 24.81
C GLN A 342 12.00 8.06 23.45
N ALA A 343 11.96 6.77 23.08
CA ALA A 343 11.20 6.32 21.91
C ALA A 343 9.84 7.00 21.93
N ALA A 344 9.50 7.77 20.90
CA ALA A 344 8.22 8.46 20.83
C ALA A 344 7.13 7.40 21.07
N ALA A 345 6.34 7.58 22.13
CA ALA A 345 5.15 6.79 22.34
C ALA A 345 4.30 6.90 21.07
N SER A 346 3.85 5.77 20.52
CA SER A 346 2.96 5.82 19.35
C SER A 346 1.74 6.68 19.70
N PRO A 347 1.35 7.64 18.86
CA PRO A 347 0.14 8.43 19.10
C PRO A 347 -1.14 7.57 19.07
N PHE A 348 -1.05 6.33 18.56
CA PHE A 348 -2.18 5.42 18.42
C PHE A 348 -2.24 4.34 19.50
N LEU A 349 -1.19 4.18 20.31
CA LEU A 349 -1.14 3.17 21.36
C LEU A 349 -1.49 3.78 22.72
N PRO A 350 -2.39 3.14 23.51
CA PRO A 350 -2.59 3.49 24.90
C PRO A 350 -1.29 3.42 25.71
N ALA A 351 -1.19 4.28 26.72
CA ALA A 351 -0.02 4.33 27.60
C ALA A 351 0.29 2.95 28.21
N GLY A 352 1.55 2.51 28.13
CA GLY A 352 2.00 1.21 28.65
C GLY A 352 1.84 0.03 27.68
N VAL A 353 1.25 0.25 26.51
CA VAL A 353 1.17 -0.73 25.41
C VAL A 353 2.11 -0.34 24.27
N ARG A 354 2.78 -1.34 23.69
CA ARG A 354 3.77 -1.24 22.61
C ARG A 354 3.38 -2.15 21.44
N GLU A 355 3.95 -1.89 20.28
CA GLU A 355 3.88 -2.79 19.11
C GLU A 355 4.13 -4.25 19.51
N GLY A 356 3.29 -5.15 19.03
CA GLY A 356 3.45 -6.59 19.21
C GLY A 356 3.16 -7.10 20.63
N ASP A 357 2.77 -6.23 21.57
CA ASP A 357 2.34 -6.69 22.89
C ASP A 357 1.11 -7.60 22.76
N LEU A 358 1.10 -8.67 23.55
CA LEU A 358 -0.09 -9.50 23.76
C LEU A 358 -0.93 -8.87 24.87
N VAL A 359 -2.20 -8.60 24.60
CA VAL A 359 -3.11 -7.96 25.56
C VAL A 359 -4.37 -8.80 25.76
N ARG A 360 -4.98 -8.72 26.94
CA ARG A 360 -6.29 -9.30 27.25
C ARG A 360 -7.12 -8.35 28.09
N GLY A 361 -8.44 -8.47 27.97
CA GLY A 361 -9.39 -7.71 28.77
C GLY A 361 -9.60 -8.27 30.17
N PRO A 362 -10.45 -7.60 30.98
CA PRO A 362 -10.77 -8.02 32.34
C PRO A 362 -11.49 -9.38 32.42
N ASP A 363 -12.17 -9.80 31.34
CA ASP A 363 -12.79 -11.14 31.26
C ASP A 363 -11.75 -12.28 31.29
N GLY A 364 -10.50 -11.97 30.90
CA GLY A 364 -9.39 -12.90 30.86
C GLY A 364 -9.49 -13.98 29.78
N ILE A 365 -10.46 -13.89 28.85
CA ILE A 365 -10.79 -14.97 27.91
C ILE A 365 -10.05 -14.79 26.58
N LYS A 366 -10.23 -13.64 25.93
CA LYS A 366 -9.66 -13.39 24.58
C LYS A 366 -8.30 -12.73 24.68
N VAL A 367 -7.34 -13.25 23.90
CA VAL A 367 -5.98 -12.72 23.79
C VAL A 367 -5.81 -12.07 22.44
N TYR A 368 -5.24 -10.87 22.41
CA TYR A 368 -5.01 -10.11 21.18
C TYR A 368 -3.54 -9.77 21.02
N ILE A 369 -3.07 -9.69 19.79
CA ILE A 369 -1.82 -9.00 19.45
C ILE A 369 -2.15 -7.61 18.90
N VAL A 370 -1.40 -6.59 19.32
CA VAL A 370 -1.64 -5.20 18.89
C VAL A 370 -0.54 -4.69 17.96
N ASN A 371 -0.91 -3.74 17.10
CA ASN A 371 0.04 -3.05 16.24
C ASN A 371 0.10 -1.54 16.54
N PHE A 372 1.08 -0.88 15.95
CA PHE A 372 1.55 0.47 16.21
C PHE A 372 0.55 1.50 15.71
N ARG A 373 -0.33 1.07 14.81
CA ARG A 373 -1.41 1.84 14.20
C ARG A 373 -2.71 1.77 15.02
N GLY A 374 -2.68 1.14 16.19
CA GLY A 374 -3.85 1.07 17.08
C GLY A 374 -4.84 -0.04 16.71
N TYR A 375 -4.43 -1.04 15.93
CA TYR A 375 -5.25 -2.23 15.68
C TYR A 375 -4.93 -3.36 16.66
N LYS A 376 -5.93 -4.18 16.97
CA LYS A 376 -5.76 -5.45 17.67
C LYS A 376 -6.29 -6.60 16.81
N ARG A 377 -5.59 -7.72 16.80
CA ARG A 377 -6.04 -8.97 16.16
C ARG A 377 -6.23 -10.04 17.21
N HIS A 378 -7.37 -10.74 17.13
CA HIS A 378 -7.66 -11.85 18.03
C HIS A 378 -6.76 -13.05 17.71
N ILE A 379 -6.13 -13.62 18.74
CA ILE A 379 -5.47 -14.92 18.67
C ILE A 379 -6.53 -15.98 18.94
N PHE A 380 -7.10 -16.53 17.86
CA PHE A 380 -8.38 -17.26 17.87
C PHE A 380 -8.51 -18.34 18.95
N ASN A 381 -7.43 -19.11 19.22
CA ASN A 381 -7.43 -20.11 20.28
C ASN A 381 -5.99 -20.48 20.75
N PRO A 382 -5.84 -21.29 21.82
CA PRO A 382 -4.52 -21.72 22.32
C PRO A 382 -3.67 -22.51 21.32
N ALA A 383 -4.28 -23.20 20.35
CA ALA A 383 -3.54 -23.92 19.31
C ALA A 383 -2.82 -22.92 18.39
N VAL A 384 -3.53 -21.87 17.95
CA VAL A 384 -2.94 -20.75 17.19
C VAL A 384 -1.85 -20.05 17.98
N PHE A 385 -2.08 -19.78 19.28
CA PHE A 385 -1.05 -19.19 20.16
C PHE A 385 0.26 -20.00 20.14
N SER A 386 0.14 -21.34 20.19
CA SER A 386 1.29 -22.25 20.22
C SER A 386 2.04 -22.35 18.88
N MET A 387 1.51 -21.80 17.79
CA MET A 387 2.19 -21.75 16.49
C MET A 387 3.31 -20.71 16.44
N TYR A 388 3.31 -19.76 17.39
CA TYR A 388 4.28 -18.68 17.50
C TYR A 388 5.30 -19.00 18.59
N GLY A 389 6.52 -19.39 18.21
CA GLY A 389 7.57 -19.78 19.16
C GLY A 389 7.98 -18.68 20.15
N HIS A 390 7.74 -17.42 19.79
CA HIS A 390 8.03 -16.25 20.62
C HIS A 390 6.86 -15.83 21.51
N PHE A 391 5.64 -16.36 21.32
CA PHE A 391 4.54 -16.06 22.23
C PHE A 391 4.68 -16.83 23.55
N LYS A 392 4.42 -16.14 24.66
CA LYS A 392 4.47 -16.71 26.01
C LYS A 392 3.27 -16.20 26.83
N TRP A 393 2.62 -17.11 27.56
CA TRP A 393 1.39 -16.78 28.31
C TRP A 393 1.62 -15.75 29.42
N ASP A 394 2.82 -15.71 29.99
CA ASP A 394 3.27 -14.74 31.01
C ASP A 394 3.55 -13.35 30.43
N GLN A 395 3.69 -13.22 29.11
CA GLN A 395 3.84 -11.93 28.41
C GLN A 395 2.50 -11.26 28.08
N ILE A 396 1.36 -11.91 28.37
CA ILE A 396 0.04 -11.34 28.12
C ILE A 396 -0.25 -10.27 29.18
N LYS A 397 -0.35 -9.03 28.74
CA LYS A 397 -0.73 -7.88 29.58
C LYS A 397 -2.24 -7.88 29.80
N THR A 398 -2.67 -7.89 31.06
CA THR A 398 -4.06 -7.55 31.39
C THR A 398 -4.22 -6.03 31.32
N VAL A 399 -5.15 -5.57 30.50
CA VAL A 399 -5.51 -4.14 30.39
C VAL A 399 -6.96 -3.95 30.81
N ASP A 400 -7.32 -2.73 31.24
CA ASP A 400 -8.72 -2.41 31.50
C ASP A 400 -9.55 -2.41 30.20
N GLN A 401 -10.88 -2.53 30.31
CA GLN A 401 -11.74 -2.62 29.14
C GLN A 401 -11.65 -1.38 28.25
N LYS A 402 -11.47 -0.20 28.85
CA LYS A 402 -11.33 1.08 28.12
C LYS A 402 -10.08 1.08 27.24
N THR A 403 -8.96 0.58 27.75
CA THR A 403 -7.69 0.44 27.04
C THR A 403 -7.81 -0.59 25.94
N LEU A 404 -8.49 -1.71 26.20
CA LEU A 404 -8.74 -2.72 25.17
C LEU A 404 -9.63 -2.17 24.05
N ASP A 405 -10.66 -1.39 24.37
CA ASP A 405 -11.62 -0.81 23.43
C ASP A 405 -11.05 0.37 22.63
N ALA A 406 -9.92 0.95 23.07
CA ALA A 406 -9.19 1.96 22.30
C ALA A 406 -8.58 1.41 20.99
N PHE A 407 -8.39 0.09 20.91
CA PHE A 407 -7.91 -0.57 19.69
C PHE A 407 -9.04 -0.92 18.73
N ILE A 408 -8.83 -0.68 17.44
CA ILE A 408 -9.72 -1.17 16.38
C ILE A 408 -9.45 -2.66 16.15
N THR A 409 -10.46 -3.51 16.28
CA THR A 409 -10.30 -4.94 15.97
C THR A 409 -10.16 -5.13 14.47
N SER A 410 -9.10 -5.80 14.04
CA SER A 410 -8.94 -6.28 12.67
C SER A 410 -9.11 -7.78 12.59
N ASP A 411 -9.89 -8.22 11.61
CA ASP A 411 -10.02 -9.61 11.16
C ASP A 411 -9.16 -9.88 9.91
N LEU A 412 -8.44 -8.88 9.41
CA LEU A 412 -7.67 -8.97 8.18
C LEU A 412 -6.24 -9.42 8.45
N TYR A 413 -5.82 -10.43 7.70
CA TYR A 413 -4.46 -10.92 7.76
C TYR A 413 -4.00 -11.45 6.41
N ARG A 414 -2.69 -11.54 6.26
CA ARG A 414 -2.03 -12.31 5.20
C ARG A 414 -0.95 -13.18 5.82
N ALA A 415 -0.73 -14.35 5.25
CA ALA A 415 0.42 -15.14 5.68
C ALA A 415 1.70 -14.51 5.17
N ASP A 416 2.79 -14.64 5.93
CA ASP A 416 4.12 -14.30 5.48
C ASP A 416 4.43 -15.04 4.17
N GLY A 417 4.85 -14.30 3.14
CA GLY A 417 5.02 -14.80 1.77
C GLY A 417 3.73 -15.06 0.96
N ASP A 418 2.54 -14.81 1.50
CA ASP A 418 1.26 -14.89 0.77
C ASP A 418 0.73 -13.47 0.51
N THR A 419 0.52 -13.14 -0.76
CA THR A 419 0.02 -11.82 -1.17
C THR A 419 -1.48 -11.66 -0.95
N ARG A 420 -2.22 -12.77 -0.75
CA ARG A 420 -3.67 -12.74 -0.53
C ARG A 420 -3.98 -12.24 0.87
N VAL A 421 -4.86 -11.25 0.93
CA VAL A 421 -5.48 -10.81 2.18
C VAL A 421 -6.71 -11.67 2.44
N PHE A 422 -6.81 -12.19 3.65
CA PHE A 422 -7.95 -12.96 4.13
C PHE A 422 -8.63 -12.21 5.26
N SER A 423 -9.95 -12.34 5.34
CA SER A 423 -10.75 -12.00 6.52
C SER A 423 -10.99 -13.28 7.32
N LEU A 424 -10.84 -13.21 8.65
CA LEU A 424 -11.22 -14.29 9.55
C LEU A 424 -12.73 -14.25 9.81
N HIS A 425 -13.41 -15.33 9.47
CA HIS A 425 -14.80 -15.53 9.84
C HIS A 425 -14.89 -16.61 10.93
N GLU A 426 -15.06 -16.18 12.18
CA GLU A 426 -15.27 -17.09 13.32
C GLU A 426 -16.67 -17.72 13.22
N LEU A 427 -16.76 -19.04 13.08
CA LEU A 427 -18.03 -19.78 12.96
C LEU A 427 -18.54 -20.24 14.34
N ASP A 428 -17.64 -20.84 15.12
CA ASP A 428 -17.92 -21.34 16.47
C ASP A 428 -16.62 -21.31 17.29
N GLU A 429 -16.46 -20.23 18.04
CA GLU A 429 -15.28 -20.01 18.90
C GLU A 429 -15.10 -21.13 19.94
N LYS A 430 -16.20 -21.67 20.50
CA LYS A 430 -16.14 -22.72 21.53
C LYS A 430 -15.62 -24.05 20.96
N LYS A 431 -15.90 -24.30 19.69
CA LYS A 431 -15.39 -25.48 18.96
C LYS A 431 -14.08 -25.21 18.22
N GLY A 432 -13.54 -23.99 18.29
CA GLY A 432 -12.35 -23.61 17.53
C GLY A 432 -12.56 -23.69 16.01
N LEU A 433 -13.77 -23.37 15.52
CA LEU A 433 -14.09 -23.36 14.09
C LEU A 433 -14.06 -21.94 13.54
N ALA A 434 -13.15 -21.68 12.60
CA ALA A 434 -13.08 -20.43 11.84
C ALA A 434 -12.72 -20.70 10.37
N GLN A 435 -13.18 -19.80 9.50
CA GLN A 435 -12.88 -19.78 8.08
C GLN A 435 -11.98 -18.60 7.71
N LYS A 436 -11.06 -18.82 6.79
CA LYS A 436 -10.38 -17.74 6.06
C LYS A 436 -11.13 -17.47 4.77
N ARG A 437 -11.49 -16.22 4.52
CA ARG A 437 -12.16 -15.81 3.28
C ARG A 437 -11.24 -14.89 2.51
N TRP A 438 -10.83 -15.32 1.32
CA TRP A 438 -9.94 -14.52 0.49
C TRP A 438 -10.65 -13.26 0.00
N LEU A 439 -10.09 -12.08 0.27
CA LEU A 439 -10.50 -10.83 -0.37
C LEU A 439 -9.93 -10.82 -1.79
N SER A 440 -10.70 -11.36 -2.73
CA SER A 440 -10.41 -11.38 -4.16
C SER A 440 -10.88 -10.08 -4.81
N VAL A 441 -10.37 -8.96 -4.30
CA VAL A 441 -10.62 -7.60 -4.79
C VAL A 441 -9.27 -6.93 -5.04
N SER A 442 -9.21 -5.93 -5.91
CA SER A 442 -7.97 -5.18 -6.12
C SER A 442 -7.57 -4.38 -4.86
N GLY A 443 -6.30 -3.95 -4.77
CA GLY A 443 -5.84 -3.12 -3.65
C GLY A 443 -6.55 -1.76 -3.60
N GLU A 444 -6.90 -1.20 -4.75
CA GLU A 444 -7.69 0.02 -4.89
C GLU A 444 -9.12 -0.21 -4.41
N ARG A 445 -9.71 -1.35 -4.78
CA ARG A 445 -11.04 -1.73 -4.32
C ARG A 445 -11.06 -1.99 -2.81
N PHE A 446 -10.02 -2.61 -2.28
CA PHE A 446 -9.82 -2.79 -0.84
C PHE A 446 -9.88 -1.43 -0.12
N VAL A 447 -9.14 -0.43 -0.61
CA VAL A 447 -9.19 0.95 -0.06
C VAL A 447 -10.56 1.60 -0.26
N ALA A 448 -11.18 1.45 -1.44
CA ALA A 448 -12.51 1.99 -1.74
C ALA A 448 -13.63 1.38 -0.89
N LEU A 449 -13.43 0.18 -0.35
CA LEU A 449 -14.32 -0.47 0.61
C LEU A 449 -14.13 0.05 2.04
N GLY A 450 -13.20 0.98 2.25
CA GLY A 450 -12.87 1.60 3.53
C GLY A 450 -11.77 0.88 4.31
N TYR A 451 -11.13 -0.12 3.71
CA TYR A 451 -10.04 -0.82 4.37
C TYR A 451 -8.71 -0.06 4.22
N THR A 452 -7.91 -0.06 5.29
CA THR A 452 -6.53 0.42 5.31
C THR A 452 -5.56 -0.76 5.37
N TRP A 453 -4.36 -0.61 4.80
CA TRP A 453 -3.34 -1.67 4.85
C TRP A 453 -2.77 -1.85 6.26
N GLU A 454 -2.83 -0.80 7.07
CA GLU A 454 -2.45 -0.76 8.48
C GLU A 454 -3.23 -1.72 9.36
N GLN A 455 -4.42 -2.15 8.93
CA GLN A 455 -5.21 -3.14 9.67
C GLN A 455 -4.80 -4.59 9.33
N VAL A 456 -4.06 -4.83 8.25
CA VAL A 456 -3.71 -6.19 7.80
C VAL A 456 -2.53 -6.72 8.61
N PHE A 457 -2.76 -7.75 9.42
CA PHE A 457 -1.70 -8.41 10.17
C PHE A 457 -0.95 -9.44 9.32
N ILE A 458 0.35 -9.56 9.54
CA ILE A 458 1.15 -10.65 8.98
C ILE A 458 1.12 -11.81 9.96
N ILE A 459 0.71 -12.99 9.49
CA ILE A 459 0.65 -14.23 10.28
C ILE A 459 1.59 -15.28 9.68
N ASN A 460 1.93 -16.32 10.44
CA ASN A 460 2.68 -17.45 9.86
C ASN A 460 1.77 -18.33 8.98
N THR A 461 2.39 -19.13 8.10
CA THR A 461 1.66 -20.04 7.21
C THR A 461 0.90 -21.13 7.96
N LYS A 462 1.39 -21.58 9.12
CA LYS A 462 0.70 -22.59 9.95
C LYS A 462 -0.66 -22.10 10.45
N GLU A 463 -0.76 -20.84 10.86
CA GLU A 463 -2.02 -20.22 11.27
C GLU A 463 -2.98 -20.08 10.07
N ARG A 464 -2.50 -19.61 8.92
CA ARG A 464 -3.34 -19.52 7.71
C ARG A 464 -3.92 -20.89 7.33
N ASP A 465 -3.10 -21.94 7.39
CA ASP A 465 -3.51 -23.29 6.97
C ASP A 465 -4.33 -24.03 8.04
N TYR A 466 -4.39 -23.49 9.25
CA TYR A 466 -5.26 -23.97 10.33
C TYR A 466 -6.74 -23.64 10.10
N TYR A 467 -7.03 -22.48 9.49
CA TYR A 467 -8.41 -22.05 9.22
C TYR A 467 -9.00 -22.74 7.99
N GLN A 468 -10.29 -23.04 8.04
CA GLN A 468 -11.03 -23.65 6.93
C GLN A 468 -11.12 -22.66 5.75
N GLU A 469 -11.06 -23.14 4.51
CA GLU A 469 -11.28 -22.27 3.35
C GLU A 469 -12.76 -21.86 3.27
N GLY A 470 -13.02 -20.55 3.22
CA GLY A 470 -14.36 -19.99 2.99
C GLY A 470 -14.47 -19.36 1.60
N SER A 471 -15.70 -19.10 1.16
CA SER A 471 -15.95 -18.47 -0.15
C SER A 471 -15.24 -17.12 -0.26
N PRO A 472 -14.54 -16.85 -1.38
CA PRO A 472 -13.91 -15.56 -1.62
C PRO A 472 -14.90 -14.41 -1.55
N ILE A 473 -14.43 -13.26 -1.09
CA ILE A 473 -15.12 -11.98 -1.15
C ILE A 473 -14.67 -11.32 -2.47
N THR A 474 -15.59 -11.11 -3.41
CA THR A 474 -15.30 -10.59 -4.78
C THR A 474 -16.01 -9.26 -5.03
N ASP A 475 -15.82 -8.61 -6.17
CA ASP A 475 -16.41 -7.28 -6.45
C ASP A 475 -17.94 -7.25 -6.59
N SER A 476 -18.55 -8.34 -7.08
CA SER A 476 -20.01 -8.48 -7.25
C SER A 476 -20.73 -8.99 -6.01
N THR A 477 -19.95 -9.43 -5.03
CA THR A 477 -20.42 -9.59 -3.66
C THR A 477 -20.02 -8.29 -2.97
N PRO A 478 -20.94 -7.43 -2.51
CA PRO A 478 -20.54 -6.42 -1.52
C PRO A 478 -19.69 -7.14 -0.47
N PRO A 479 -18.59 -6.56 0.06
CA PRO A 479 -17.90 -7.18 1.16
C PRO A 479 -18.90 -7.29 2.31
N GLN A 480 -19.57 -8.43 2.39
CA GLN A 480 -19.88 -9.01 3.67
C GLN A 480 -18.57 -9.62 4.14
N ALA A 481 -17.59 -8.74 4.43
CA ALA A 481 -16.78 -9.01 5.59
C ALA A 481 -17.76 -9.22 6.75
N PRO A 482 -17.43 -10.06 7.72
CA PRO A 482 -17.90 -9.83 9.05
C PRO A 482 -17.25 -8.52 9.51
N VAL A 483 -17.75 -7.40 8.97
CA VAL A 483 -17.79 -6.16 9.72
C VAL A 483 -18.31 -6.60 11.08
N ALA A 484 -17.48 -6.53 12.12
CA ALA A 484 -17.91 -6.92 13.47
C ALA A 484 -19.31 -6.36 13.65
N SER A 485 -20.31 -7.24 13.68
CA SER A 485 -21.70 -6.81 13.54
C SER A 485 -21.91 -5.83 14.67
N ILE A 486 -22.23 -4.59 14.32
CA ILE A 486 -22.61 -3.58 15.30
C ILE A 486 -23.68 -4.24 16.16
N SER A 487 -23.33 -4.46 17.44
CA SER A 487 -24.15 -5.27 18.32
C SER A 487 -25.54 -4.65 18.42
N ALA A 488 -26.56 -5.50 18.45
CA ALA A 488 -27.91 -5.07 18.82
C ALA A 488 -27.85 -4.22 20.10
N GLY A 489 -28.52 -3.07 20.08
CA GLY A 489 -28.50 -2.09 21.16
C GLY A 489 -27.41 -1.02 21.07
N ALA A 490 -26.51 -1.08 20.09
CA ALA A 490 -25.46 -0.08 19.95
C ALA A 490 -25.98 1.26 19.40
N LEU A 491 -25.36 2.34 19.85
CA LEU A 491 -25.49 3.68 19.29
C LEU A 491 -24.27 3.94 18.40
N VAL A 492 -24.49 4.39 17.17
CA VAL A 492 -23.42 4.57 16.18
C VAL A 492 -23.61 5.82 15.35
N LYS A 493 -22.51 6.37 14.83
CA LYS A 493 -22.47 7.42 13.81
C LYS A 493 -21.27 7.20 12.89
N THR A 494 -21.20 7.92 11.78
CA THR A 494 -19.97 7.94 10.96
C THR A 494 -19.05 9.10 11.38
N ALA A 495 -17.81 9.09 10.91
CA ALA A 495 -16.84 10.14 11.23
C ALA A 495 -17.33 11.49 10.69
N ASP A 496 -17.85 11.50 9.47
CA ASP A 496 -18.19 12.71 8.71
C ASP A 496 -19.65 13.13 8.82
N ASN A 497 -20.51 12.30 9.43
CA ASN A 497 -21.94 12.60 9.61
C ASN A 497 -22.31 12.60 11.11
N PRO A 498 -22.87 13.70 11.65
CA PRO A 498 -23.27 13.78 13.05
C PRO A 498 -24.55 12.98 13.38
N THR A 499 -25.27 12.47 12.39
CA THR A 499 -26.51 11.70 12.59
C THR A 499 -26.24 10.43 13.37
N VAL A 500 -26.95 10.26 14.49
CA VAL A 500 -26.84 9.08 15.36
C VAL A 500 -27.89 8.04 14.97
N TYR A 501 -27.47 6.79 14.92
CA TYR A 501 -28.32 5.63 14.68
C TYR A 501 -28.28 4.68 15.87
N TYR A 502 -29.40 4.03 16.14
CA TYR A 502 -29.53 2.92 17.08
C TYR A 502 -29.71 1.62 16.30
N ILE A 503 -28.91 0.59 16.60
CA ILE A 503 -29.07 -0.73 16.02
C ILE A 503 -30.08 -1.52 16.84
N THR A 504 -31.20 -1.87 16.22
CA THR A 504 -32.28 -2.62 16.87
C THR A 504 -31.91 -4.08 17.07
N ASN A 505 -32.61 -4.76 17.99
CA ASN A 505 -32.43 -6.21 18.23
C ASN A 505 -32.74 -7.09 17.00
N THR A 506 -33.47 -6.54 16.02
CA THR A 506 -33.81 -7.20 14.77
C THR A 506 -32.86 -6.85 13.62
N GLY A 507 -31.76 -6.13 13.90
CA GLY A 507 -30.74 -5.83 12.90
C GLY A 507 -31.10 -4.68 11.95
N LEU A 508 -31.99 -3.78 12.34
CA LEU A 508 -32.31 -2.55 11.61
C LEU A 508 -31.56 -1.34 12.20
N LYS A 509 -31.20 -0.35 11.37
CA LYS A 509 -30.72 0.96 11.84
C LYS A 509 -31.87 1.94 11.99
N LYS A 510 -32.05 2.46 13.21
CA LYS A 510 -33.06 3.47 13.53
C LYS A 510 -32.39 4.83 13.70
N ARG A 511 -32.78 5.82 12.90
CA ARG A 511 -32.27 7.20 13.03
C ARG A 511 -32.79 7.83 14.32
N ILE A 512 -31.90 8.44 15.10
CA ILE A 512 -32.29 9.25 16.26
C ILE A 512 -32.48 10.69 15.79
N VAL A 513 -33.73 11.15 15.75
CA VAL A 513 -34.13 12.39 15.07
C VAL A 513 -33.45 13.63 15.63
N ASN A 514 -33.28 13.72 16.95
CA ASN A 514 -32.64 14.85 17.63
C ASN A 514 -32.21 14.47 19.06
N ALA A 515 -31.52 15.40 19.74
CA ALA A 515 -31.03 15.22 21.10
C ALA A 515 -32.15 14.98 22.14
N THR A 516 -33.33 15.58 21.96
CA THR A 516 -34.48 15.34 22.84
C THR A 516 -34.94 13.89 22.76
N VAL A 517 -35.01 13.32 21.56
CA VAL A 517 -35.29 11.90 21.35
C VAL A 517 -34.19 11.04 21.97
N PHE A 518 -32.92 11.37 21.74
CA PHE A 518 -31.79 10.63 22.31
C PHE A 518 -31.89 10.52 23.84
N ASN A 519 -32.10 11.64 24.52
CA ASN A 519 -32.16 11.74 25.98
C ASN A 519 -33.45 11.14 26.58
N SER A 520 -34.50 10.92 25.77
CA SER A 520 -35.75 10.30 26.22
C SER A 520 -35.63 8.81 26.54
N TYR A 521 -34.55 8.16 26.08
CA TYR A 521 -34.23 6.77 26.40
C TYR A 521 -33.23 6.74 27.55
N SER A 522 -33.65 6.21 28.70
CA SER A 522 -32.86 6.24 29.95
C SER A 522 -31.53 5.47 29.88
N THR A 523 -31.38 4.57 28.92
CA THR A 523 -30.16 3.78 28.67
C THR A 523 -29.18 4.46 27.70
N ASN A 524 -29.60 5.50 26.99
CA ASN A 524 -28.76 6.19 26.03
C ASN A 524 -27.75 7.10 26.74
N ARG A 525 -26.53 7.10 26.23
CA ARG A 525 -25.38 7.83 26.78
C ARG A 525 -24.56 8.32 25.59
N TRP A 526 -24.23 9.60 25.54
CA TRP A 526 -23.53 10.20 24.38
C TRP A 526 -22.13 9.59 24.22
N GLU A 527 -21.50 9.24 25.33
CA GLU A 527 -20.24 8.51 25.42
C GLU A 527 -20.30 7.08 24.85
N ASN A 528 -21.49 6.49 24.71
CA ASN A 528 -21.67 5.15 24.13
C ASN A 528 -21.84 5.17 22.60
N ILE A 529 -21.79 6.34 21.97
CA ILE A 529 -21.87 6.47 20.51
C ILE A 529 -20.53 6.03 19.90
N LYS A 530 -20.56 4.95 19.13
CA LYS A 530 -19.38 4.44 18.43
C LYS A 530 -19.28 5.08 17.05
N ILE A 531 -18.07 5.46 16.64
CA ILE A 531 -17.80 5.85 15.25
C ILE A 531 -17.58 4.57 14.44
N VAL A 532 -18.34 4.41 13.36
CA VAL A 532 -18.27 3.26 12.44
C VAL A 532 -18.06 3.74 11.00
N MET A 533 -17.53 2.90 10.12
CA MET A 533 -17.42 3.23 8.70
C MET A 533 -18.80 3.27 8.05
N GLN A 534 -18.96 4.12 7.02
CA GLN A 534 -20.21 4.26 6.27
C GLN A 534 -20.71 2.91 5.71
N SER A 535 -19.80 2.08 5.20
CA SER A 535 -20.10 0.72 4.74
C SER A 535 -20.64 -0.21 5.83
N GLN A 536 -20.18 -0.07 7.08
CA GLN A 536 -20.70 -0.84 8.23
C GLN A 536 -22.12 -0.43 8.61
N LEU A 537 -22.43 0.87 8.48
CA LEU A 537 -23.75 1.39 8.75
C LEU A 537 -24.73 1.06 7.63
N ASP A 538 -24.26 0.98 6.38
CA ASP A 538 -25.09 0.68 5.21
C ASP A 538 -25.47 -0.78 5.07
N SER A 539 -24.80 -1.69 5.79
CA SER A 539 -25.22 -3.10 5.88
C SER A 539 -26.51 -3.30 6.70
N TYR A 540 -26.98 -2.29 7.44
CA TYR A 540 -28.20 -2.36 8.24
C TYR A 540 -29.37 -1.70 7.49
N PRO A 541 -30.48 -2.42 7.22
CA PRO A 541 -31.67 -1.82 6.65
C PRO A 541 -32.22 -0.71 7.55
N THR A 542 -32.64 0.40 6.95
CA THR A 542 -33.24 1.51 7.69
C THR A 542 -34.62 1.14 8.20
N VAL A 543 -34.92 1.49 9.46
CA VAL A 543 -36.27 1.37 10.01
C VAL A 543 -37.23 2.24 9.21
N ASN A 544 -38.24 1.60 8.62
CA ASN A 544 -39.30 2.25 7.85
C ASN A 544 -40.69 2.05 8.46
N THR A 545 -40.80 1.30 9.56
CA THR A 545 -42.08 1.05 10.26
C THR A 545 -41.90 1.13 11.77
N MET A 546 -42.87 1.74 12.43
CA MET A 546 -42.87 1.86 13.89
C MET A 546 -44.26 1.76 14.50
N LYS A 547 -44.31 1.53 15.81
CA LYS A 547 -45.51 1.66 16.63
C LYS A 547 -45.18 2.33 17.96
N LEU A 548 -46.14 3.08 18.49
CA LEU A 548 -46.05 3.62 19.84
C LEU A 548 -46.16 2.48 20.86
N SER A 549 -45.32 2.49 21.90
CA SER A 549 -45.42 1.54 23.01
C SER A 549 -46.84 1.52 23.61
N GLY A 550 -47.43 0.33 23.76
CA GLY A 550 -48.82 0.14 24.21
C GLY A 550 -49.91 0.33 23.14
N SER A 551 -49.55 0.73 21.91
CA SER A 551 -50.48 0.86 20.78
C SER A 551 -50.40 -0.34 19.82
N THR A 552 -51.53 -0.67 19.19
CA THR A 552 -51.60 -1.64 18.09
C THR A 552 -51.48 -0.99 16.70
N LYS A 553 -51.53 0.35 16.63
CA LYS A 553 -51.43 1.08 15.36
C LYS A 553 -49.98 1.07 14.86
N VAL A 554 -49.80 0.63 13.61
CA VAL A 554 -48.51 0.65 12.93
C VAL A 554 -48.46 1.81 11.94
N TYR A 555 -47.30 2.46 11.90
CA TYR A 555 -47.04 3.61 11.04
C TYR A 555 -45.87 3.30 10.12
N VAL A 556 -45.97 3.73 8.87
CA VAL A 556 -44.85 3.79 7.92
C VAL A 556 -44.16 5.14 8.08
N LEU A 557 -42.84 5.13 8.01
CA LEU A 557 -41.99 6.32 8.04
C LEU A 557 -41.60 6.72 6.61
N GLU A 558 -41.91 7.96 6.23
CA GLU A 558 -41.53 8.58 4.96
C GLU A 558 -40.76 9.88 5.29
N GLY A 559 -39.43 9.80 5.35
CA GLY A 559 -38.59 10.90 5.85
C GLY A 559 -38.88 11.20 7.32
N ASP A 560 -39.35 12.41 7.60
CA ASP A 560 -39.69 12.89 8.96
C ASP A 560 -41.21 12.82 9.25
N MET A 561 -41.95 12.07 8.43
CA MET A 561 -43.40 11.89 8.53
C MET A 561 -43.77 10.44 8.90
N LYS A 562 -44.80 10.26 9.73
CA LYS A 562 -45.41 8.98 10.08
C LYS A 562 -46.83 8.87 9.50
N ARG A 563 -47.15 7.77 8.84
CA ARG A 563 -48.47 7.53 8.22
C ARG A 563 -49.09 6.26 8.77
N TRP A 564 -50.31 6.37 9.32
CA TRP A 564 -51.00 5.22 9.91
C TRP A 564 -51.45 4.24 8.83
N VAL A 565 -51.04 2.97 8.94
CA VAL A 565 -51.56 1.88 8.11
C VAL A 565 -52.82 1.30 8.77
N LYS A 566 -53.99 1.54 8.17
CA LYS A 566 -55.28 1.21 8.78
C LYS A 566 -55.66 -0.26 8.66
N ALA A 567 -55.33 -0.88 7.53
CA ALA A 567 -55.73 -2.25 7.23
C ALA A 567 -54.53 -3.21 7.15
N ALA A 568 -54.70 -4.43 7.64
CA ALA A 568 -53.71 -5.50 7.47
C ALA A 568 -53.46 -5.80 5.97
N ALA A 569 -54.48 -5.65 5.12
CA ALA A 569 -54.34 -5.76 3.67
C ALA A 569 -53.41 -4.69 3.09
N ALA A 570 -53.49 -3.44 3.58
CA ALA A 570 -52.56 -2.38 3.18
C ALA A 570 -51.12 -2.71 3.58
N PHE A 571 -50.94 -3.23 4.80
CA PHE A 571 -49.64 -3.66 5.29
C PHE A 571 -49.00 -4.73 4.38
N GLN A 572 -49.79 -5.72 3.95
CA GLN A 572 -49.35 -6.75 3.00
C GLN A 572 -49.07 -6.19 1.60
N ARG A 573 -49.95 -5.32 1.06
CA ARG A 573 -49.76 -4.69 -0.26
C ARG A 573 -48.50 -3.85 -0.34
N LEU A 574 -48.12 -3.20 0.75
CA LEU A 574 -46.89 -2.43 0.87
C LEU A 574 -45.64 -3.29 1.08
N GLY A 575 -45.77 -4.62 1.15
CA GLY A 575 -44.67 -5.54 1.39
C GLY A 575 -44.01 -5.38 2.76
N LEU A 576 -44.76 -4.86 3.73
CA LEU A 576 -44.23 -4.61 5.07
C LEU A 576 -44.15 -5.91 5.87
N ASP A 577 -43.17 -5.98 6.77
CA ASP A 577 -42.89 -7.14 7.61
C ASP A 577 -43.17 -6.80 9.07
N TRP A 578 -44.06 -7.58 9.70
CA TRP A 578 -44.44 -7.40 11.10
C TRP A 578 -43.24 -7.54 12.05
N ASN A 579 -42.21 -8.30 11.68
CA ASN A 579 -40.99 -8.47 12.45
C ASN A 579 -40.06 -7.25 12.40
N LYS A 580 -40.31 -6.32 11.47
CA LYS A 580 -39.52 -5.09 11.30
C LYS A 580 -40.16 -3.85 11.94
N VAL A 581 -41.34 -3.99 12.55
CA VAL A 581 -42.05 -2.89 13.22
C VAL A 581 -41.37 -2.57 14.56
N VAL A 582 -40.72 -1.41 14.63
CA VAL A 582 -40.00 -1.00 15.84
C VAL A 582 -40.92 -0.31 16.83
N THR A 583 -40.81 -0.66 18.11
CA THR A 583 -41.55 0.02 19.18
C THR A 583 -40.78 1.25 19.64
N VAL A 584 -41.46 2.40 19.75
CA VAL A 584 -40.87 3.67 20.19
C VAL A 584 -41.64 4.28 21.37
N ASN A 585 -40.98 5.15 22.14
CA ASN A 585 -41.63 5.90 23.21
C ASN A 585 -42.42 7.12 22.66
N GLN A 586 -43.19 7.79 23.52
CA GLN A 586 -44.00 8.93 23.13
C GLN A 586 -43.17 10.09 22.57
N THR A 587 -41.99 10.36 23.14
CA THR A 587 -41.12 11.46 22.72
C THR A 587 -40.60 11.27 21.30
N GLU A 588 -40.13 10.07 20.95
CA GLU A 588 -39.73 9.75 19.59
C GLU A 588 -40.92 9.73 18.63
N PHE A 589 -42.04 9.16 19.05
CA PHE A 589 -43.25 9.12 18.22
C PHE A 589 -43.74 10.53 17.83
N ASN A 590 -43.64 11.49 18.75
CA ASN A 590 -44.00 12.89 18.53
C ASN A 590 -42.97 13.66 17.69
N ALA A 591 -41.76 13.13 17.52
CA ALA A 591 -40.73 13.78 16.71
C ALA A 591 -41.00 13.68 15.19
N TYR A 592 -41.91 12.80 14.77
CA TYR A 592 -42.33 12.66 13.37
C TYR A 592 -43.68 13.35 13.14
N ALA A 593 -43.82 14.08 12.03
CA ALA A 593 -45.07 14.72 11.63
C ALA A 593 -46.14 13.70 11.22
N ASP A 594 -47.42 13.99 11.47
CA ASP A 594 -48.51 13.11 11.01
C ASP A 594 -48.79 13.32 9.51
N GLY A 595 -48.85 12.21 8.77
CA GLY A 595 -49.28 12.17 7.38
C GLY A 595 -50.64 11.51 7.21
N ALA A 596 -51.19 11.62 5.99
CA ALA A 596 -52.46 10.98 5.64
C ALA A 596 -52.37 9.45 5.84
N PRO A 597 -53.39 8.81 6.46
CA PRO A 597 -53.43 7.37 6.62
C PRO A 597 -53.36 6.62 5.28
N ILE A 598 -52.89 5.38 5.33
CA ILE A 598 -52.83 4.45 4.20
C ILE A 598 -53.90 3.38 4.40
N GLU A 599 -54.78 3.23 3.40
CA GLU A 599 -55.90 2.29 3.38
C GLU A 599 -55.57 0.94 2.76
#